data_AF-A0A2N1R8I2-F1
#
_entry.id   AF-A0A2N1R8I2-F1
#
_cell.length_a   1.000
_cell.length_b   1.000
_cell.length_c   1.000
_cell.angle_alpha   90.00
_cell.angle_beta   90.00
_cell.angle_gamma   90.00
#
_symmetry.space_group_name_H-M   'P 1'
#
loop_
_entity.id
_entity.type
_entity.pdbx_description
1 polymer ?
#
loop_
_entity_poly.entity_id
_entity_poly.type
_entity_poly.pdbx_seq_one_letter_code
_entity_poly.pdbx_strand_id
1 'polypeptide(L)'
;MDKAAFERFEKIRDEFKHRVEVWTAALPGLGDAQRALAAELGEDDYTIETPIVYNRALDDIGPGAAVSWVVVADNPGKREQEAASNRYLVGRSGQVAERFFARELGVDFRRQVVIINKTPVHTPKTVQLRKLDLRDAGLL
;
A
#
# COMPACT_ATOMS: atom_id res chain seq x y z
N MET A 1 15.21 -16.09 -2.80
CA MET A 1 14.73 -16.49 -1.47
C MET A 1 14.77 -18.00 -1.40
N ASP A 2 15.45 -18.53 -0.39
CA ASP A 2 15.38 -19.97 -0.08
C ASP A 2 14.01 -20.35 0.50
N LYS A 3 13.77 -21.66 0.64
CA LYS A 3 12.50 -22.21 1.11
C LYS A 3 12.12 -21.70 2.50
N ALA A 4 13.06 -21.69 3.45
CA ALA A 4 12.77 -21.28 4.83
C ALA A 4 12.49 -19.78 4.93
N ALA A 5 13.19 -18.95 4.14
CA ALA A 5 12.91 -17.53 4.02
C ALA A 5 11.52 -17.27 3.40
N PHE A 6 11.15 -18.06 2.39
CA PHE A 6 9.83 -17.98 1.78
C PHE A 6 8.71 -18.34 2.75
N GLU A 7 8.84 -19.44 3.51
CA GLU A 7 7.83 -19.83 4.52
C GLU A 7 7.62 -18.74 5.58
N ARG A 8 8.69 -18.05 6.02
CA ARG A 8 8.58 -16.92 6.95
C ARG A 8 7.90 -15.71 6.31
N PHE A 9 8.27 -15.38 5.07
CA PHE A 9 7.65 -14.29 4.33
C PHE A 9 6.16 -14.53 4.12
N GLU A 10 5.78 -15.73 3.67
CA GLU A 10 4.40 -16.14 3.42
C GLU A 10 3.55 -15.98 4.68
N LYS A 11 4.04 -16.45 5.83
CA LYS A 11 3.34 -16.27 7.10
C LYS A 11 3.10 -14.78 7.42
N ILE A 12 4.10 -13.93 7.25
CA ILE A 12 3.98 -12.48 7.51
C ILE A 12 3.02 -11.82 6.51
N ARG A 13 3.09 -12.19 5.23
CA ARG A 13 2.19 -11.72 4.17
C ARG A 13 0.74 -12.06 4.51
N ASP A 14 0.47 -13.31 4.86
CA ASP A 14 -0.88 -13.81 5.11
C ASP A 14 -1.45 -13.19 6.39
N GLU A 15 -0.63 -13.05 7.44
CA GLU A 15 -1.01 -12.32 8.65
C GLU A 15 -1.36 -10.85 8.34
N PHE A 16 -0.57 -10.17 7.50
CA PHE A 16 -0.84 -8.78 7.12
C PHE A 16 -2.11 -8.66 6.26
N LYS A 17 -2.30 -9.56 5.29
CA LYS A 17 -3.51 -9.63 4.45
C LYS A 17 -4.75 -9.76 5.31
N HIS A 18 -4.73 -10.70 6.26
CA HIS A 18 -5.82 -10.89 7.21
C HIS A 18 -6.07 -9.64 8.08
N ARG A 19 -5.02 -8.96 8.55
CA ARG A 19 -5.19 -7.72 9.31
C ARG A 19 -5.85 -6.62 8.49
N VAL A 20 -5.50 -6.46 7.21
CA VAL A 20 -6.14 -5.49 6.32
C VAL A 20 -7.63 -5.78 6.16
N GLU A 21 -8.01 -7.05 6.00
CA GLU A 21 -9.42 -7.47 5.96
C GLU A 21 -10.15 -7.13 7.27
N VAL A 22 -9.55 -7.46 8.42
CA VAL A 22 -10.10 -7.14 9.74
C VAL A 22 -10.27 -5.64 9.94
N TRP A 23 -9.26 -4.83 9.63
CA TRP A 23 -9.35 -3.37 9.76
C TRP A 23 -10.38 -2.76 8.81
N THR A 24 -10.51 -3.30 7.60
CA THR A 24 -11.52 -2.86 6.64
C THR A 24 -12.93 -3.09 7.17
N ALA A 25 -13.18 -4.26 7.76
CA ALA A 25 -14.47 -4.57 8.38
C ALA A 25 -14.72 -3.76 9.66
N ALA A 26 -13.68 -3.48 10.44
CA ALA A 26 -13.80 -2.76 11.71
C ALA A 26 -13.97 -1.24 11.56
N LEU A 27 -13.68 -0.68 10.37
CA LEU A 27 -13.67 0.77 10.11
C LEU A 27 -14.58 1.15 8.93
N PRO A 28 -15.90 0.85 8.98
CA PRO A 28 -16.80 1.05 7.84
C PRO A 28 -16.91 2.53 7.41
N GLY A 29 -16.71 3.48 8.32
CA GLY A 29 -16.76 4.92 8.02
C GLY A 29 -15.44 5.53 7.51
N LEU A 30 -14.34 4.77 7.44
CA LEU A 30 -13.03 5.33 7.05
C LEU A 30 -13.04 5.90 5.62
N GLY A 31 -13.75 5.24 4.70
CA GLY A 31 -13.89 5.74 3.33
C GLY A 31 -14.60 7.09 3.25
N ASP A 32 -15.61 7.31 4.09
CA ASP A 32 -16.31 8.60 4.18
C ASP A 32 -15.42 9.68 4.77
N ALA A 33 -14.69 9.37 5.85
CA ALA A 33 -13.71 10.30 6.43
C ALA A 33 -12.62 10.69 5.43
N GLN A 34 -12.13 9.75 4.62
CA GLN A 34 -11.17 10.03 3.55
C GLN A 34 -11.76 10.91 2.45
N ARG A 35 -13.01 10.66 2.03
CA ARG A 35 -13.72 11.50 1.05
C ARG A 35 -13.93 12.92 1.57
N ALA A 36 -14.38 13.08 2.82
CA ALA A 36 -14.58 14.37 3.44
C ALA A 36 -13.26 15.17 3.52
N LEU A 37 -12.18 14.51 3.95
CA LEU A 37 -10.84 15.13 3.99
C LEU A 37 -10.33 15.49 2.59
N ALA A 38 -10.57 14.66 1.58
CA ALA A 38 -10.19 14.95 0.20
C ALA A 38 -10.92 16.20 -0.32
N ALA A 39 -12.22 16.33 -0.06
CA ALA A 39 -13.01 17.49 -0.42
C ALA A 39 -12.54 18.76 0.31
N GLU A 40 -12.28 18.70 1.62
CA GLU A 40 -11.76 19.82 2.41
C GLU A 40 -10.43 20.36 1.85
N LEU A 41 -9.58 19.47 1.33
CA LEU A 41 -8.25 19.80 0.83
C LEU A 41 -8.19 20.03 -0.70
N GLY A 42 -9.31 19.98 -1.41
CA GLY A 42 -9.38 20.16 -2.86
C GLY A 42 -8.69 19.03 -3.65
N GLU A 43 -8.75 17.80 -3.16
CA GLU A 43 -8.18 16.59 -3.76
C GLU A 43 -9.28 15.59 -4.16
N ASP A 44 -10.48 16.06 -4.49
CA ASP A 44 -11.70 15.29 -4.78
C ASP A 44 -11.86 14.90 -6.27
N ASP A 45 -10.76 14.93 -7.03
CA ASP A 45 -10.70 14.57 -8.45
C ASP A 45 -10.68 13.05 -8.72
N TYR A 46 -10.91 12.21 -7.71
CA TYR A 46 -10.89 10.76 -7.81
C TYR A 46 -11.82 10.08 -6.79
N THR A 47 -12.20 8.85 -7.08
CA THR A 47 -13.04 8.02 -6.20
C THR A 47 -12.19 7.23 -5.21
N ILE A 48 -12.57 7.26 -3.93
CA ILE A 48 -12.06 6.34 -2.91
C ILE A 48 -12.74 4.98 -3.09
N GLU A 49 -11.98 3.99 -3.56
CA GLU A 49 -12.39 2.60 -3.79
C GLU A 49 -11.88 1.67 -2.68
N THR A 50 -10.63 1.83 -2.24
CA THR A 50 -10.00 0.96 -1.23
C THR A 50 -9.39 1.80 -0.09
N PRO A 51 -10.13 2.07 1.00
CA PRO A 51 -9.65 2.88 2.12
C PRO A 51 -8.39 2.35 2.82
N ILE A 52 -8.29 1.03 2.95
CA ILE A 52 -7.17 0.30 3.54
C ILE A 52 -6.65 -0.67 2.48
N VAL A 53 -5.49 -0.35 1.91
CA VAL A 53 -4.96 -1.04 0.75
C VAL A 53 -4.09 -2.20 1.19
N TYR A 54 -4.33 -3.39 0.65
CA TYR A 54 -3.38 -4.49 0.67
C TYR A 54 -2.61 -4.52 -0.65
N ASN A 55 -1.27 -4.64 -0.59
CA ASN A 55 -0.44 -4.74 -1.79
C ASN A 55 -0.50 -6.15 -2.39
N ARG A 56 -1.33 -6.34 -3.42
CA ARG A 56 -1.48 -7.60 -4.15
C ARG A 56 -0.19 -8.08 -4.83
N ALA A 57 0.80 -7.21 -5.04
CA ALA A 57 2.10 -7.65 -5.55
C ALA A 57 2.84 -8.58 -4.57
N LEU A 58 2.46 -8.59 -3.28
CA LEU A 58 3.02 -9.55 -2.32
C LEU A 58 2.54 -10.99 -2.58
N ASP A 59 1.36 -11.16 -3.19
CA ASP A 59 0.82 -12.47 -3.56
C ASP A 59 1.57 -13.08 -4.74
N ASP A 60 2.25 -12.27 -5.57
CA ASP A 60 3.03 -12.72 -6.72
C ASP A 60 4.40 -13.30 -6.33
N ILE A 61 4.84 -13.08 -5.08
CA ILE A 61 6.13 -13.57 -4.59
C ILE A 61 5.97 -15.06 -4.25
N GLY A 62 6.72 -15.90 -4.95
CA GLY A 62 6.75 -17.35 -4.75
C GLY A 62 8.10 -17.89 -4.26
N PRO A 63 8.19 -19.20 -4.02
CA PRO A 63 9.45 -19.88 -3.71
C PRO A 63 10.51 -19.59 -4.79
N GLY A 64 11.75 -19.32 -4.40
CA GLY A 64 12.83 -19.02 -5.33
C GLY A 64 12.85 -17.59 -5.88
N ALA A 65 11.91 -16.71 -5.49
CA ALA A 65 11.89 -15.30 -5.92
C ALA A 65 13.23 -14.61 -5.63
N ALA A 66 13.74 -13.84 -6.61
CA ALA A 66 15.05 -13.18 -6.54
C ALA A 66 15.03 -11.87 -5.75
N VAL A 67 14.27 -11.82 -4.65
CA VAL A 67 14.18 -10.65 -3.77
C VAL A 67 15.53 -10.38 -3.13
N SER A 68 16.03 -9.16 -3.29
CA SER A 68 17.27 -8.66 -2.70
C SER A 68 17.09 -7.34 -1.94
N TRP A 69 15.93 -6.69 -2.07
CA TRP A 69 15.64 -5.41 -1.42
C TRP A 69 14.25 -5.39 -0.79
N VAL A 70 14.13 -4.58 0.26
CA VAL A 70 12.84 -4.17 0.83
C VAL A 70 12.76 -2.65 0.75
N VAL A 71 11.71 -2.13 0.13
CA VAL A 71 11.39 -0.70 0.10
C VAL A 71 10.19 -0.46 1.00
N VAL A 72 10.36 0.48 1.93
CA VAL A 72 9.33 0.90 2.88
C VAL A 72 8.89 2.32 2.53
N ALA A 73 7.78 2.44 1.81
CA ALA A 73 7.14 3.72 1.51
C ALA A 73 6.18 4.14 2.64
N ASP A 74 5.62 5.34 2.55
CA ASP A 74 4.80 5.89 3.64
C ASP A 74 3.39 5.29 3.68
N ASN A 75 2.58 5.57 2.65
CA ASN A 75 1.19 5.15 2.58
C ASN A 75 0.69 5.08 1.11
N PRO A 76 -0.43 4.40 0.82
CA PRO A 76 -0.97 4.28 -0.53
C PRO A 76 -1.52 5.62 -1.03
N GLY A 77 -1.18 5.99 -2.26
CA GLY A 77 -1.70 7.18 -2.95
C GLY A 77 -2.92 6.88 -3.82
N LYS A 78 -3.30 7.86 -4.66
CA LYS A 78 -4.53 7.82 -5.47
C LYS A 78 -4.60 6.63 -6.43
N ARG A 79 -3.44 6.17 -6.94
CA ARG A 79 -3.37 5.06 -7.90
C ARG A 79 -3.28 3.70 -7.21
N GLU A 80 -2.63 3.67 -6.05
CA GLU A 80 -2.43 2.46 -5.28
C GLU A 80 -3.74 1.91 -4.70
N GLN A 81 -4.74 2.77 -4.44
CA GLN A 81 -6.03 2.41 -3.84
C GLN A 81 -7.10 1.96 -4.84
N GLU A 82 -6.84 2.08 -6.15
CA GLU A 82 -7.78 1.59 -7.18
C GLU A 82 -7.95 0.08 -7.05
N ALA A 83 -9.19 -0.40 -6.95
CA ALA A 83 -9.53 -1.80 -6.74
C ALA A 83 -9.00 -2.73 -7.85
N ALA A 84 -8.86 -2.19 -9.06
CA ALA A 84 -8.27 -2.87 -10.21
C ALA A 84 -6.75 -3.09 -10.07
N SER A 85 -6.06 -2.25 -9.29
CA SER A 85 -4.61 -2.29 -9.10
C SER A 85 -4.25 -2.91 -7.75
N ASN A 86 -4.57 -2.23 -6.64
CA ASN A 86 -4.16 -2.58 -5.28
C ASN A 86 -2.68 -3.01 -5.20
N ARG A 87 -1.81 -2.20 -5.79
CA ARG A 87 -0.35 -2.41 -5.81
C ARG A 87 0.35 -1.15 -5.36
N TYR A 88 1.41 -1.29 -4.56
CA TYR A 88 2.16 -0.14 -4.04
C TYR A 88 3.18 0.39 -5.05
N LEU A 89 3.42 1.71 -4.96
CA LEU A 89 4.34 2.43 -5.83
C LEU A 89 4.04 2.16 -7.32
N VAL A 90 2.79 2.36 -7.72
CA VAL A 90 2.35 2.29 -9.13
C VAL A 90 2.09 3.67 -9.72
N GLY A 91 1.97 4.69 -8.88
CA GLY A 91 1.94 6.09 -9.29
C GLY A 91 3.31 6.65 -9.70
N ARG A 92 3.38 7.98 -9.81
CA ARG A 92 4.57 8.72 -10.27
C ARG A 92 5.81 8.46 -9.42
N SER A 93 5.68 8.39 -8.09
CA SER A 93 6.78 8.07 -7.17
C SER A 93 7.36 6.68 -7.46
N GLY A 94 6.51 5.70 -7.74
CA GLY A 94 6.92 4.37 -8.15
C GLY A 94 7.68 4.34 -9.47
N GLN A 95 7.24 5.09 -10.46
CA GLN A 95 7.95 5.21 -11.75
C GLN A 95 9.34 5.84 -11.61
N VAL A 96 9.52 6.74 -10.63
CA VAL A 96 10.82 7.34 -10.32
C VAL A 96 11.71 6.31 -9.61
N ALA A 97 11.18 5.63 -8.59
CA ALA A 97 11.90 4.58 -7.88
C ALA A 97 12.34 3.45 -8.82
N GLU A 98 11.43 2.96 -9.67
CA GLU A 98 11.70 1.92 -10.64
C GLU A 98 12.84 2.30 -11.61
N ARG A 99 12.83 3.54 -12.12
CA ARG A 99 13.91 4.05 -12.97
C ARG A 99 15.24 4.17 -12.22
N PHE A 100 15.22 4.60 -10.96
CA PHE A 100 16.43 4.68 -10.14
C PHE A 100 17.03 3.30 -9.90
N PHE A 101 16.23 2.33 -9.45
CA PHE A 101 16.70 0.97 -9.19
C PHE A 101 17.25 0.31 -10.46
N ALA A 102 16.59 0.50 -11.60
CA ALA A 102 17.07 -0.04 -12.87
C ALA A 102 18.40 0.60 -13.31
N ARG A 103 18.52 1.94 -13.24
CA ARG A 103 19.69 2.67 -13.76
C ARG A 103 20.89 2.62 -12.84
N GLU A 104 20.68 2.83 -11.54
CA GLU A 104 21.76 3.03 -10.58
C GLU A 104 22.18 1.70 -9.93
N LEU A 105 21.26 0.74 -9.82
CA LEU A 105 21.51 -0.52 -9.10
C LEU A 105 21.46 -1.76 -10.00
N GLY A 106 20.99 -1.63 -11.25
CA GLY A 106 20.77 -2.79 -12.14
C GLY A 106 19.73 -3.77 -11.59
N VAL A 107 18.78 -3.29 -10.79
CA VAL A 107 17.77 -4.10 -10.10
C VAL A 107 16.42 -3.98 -10.80
N ASP A 108 15.80 -5.11 -11.09
CA ASP A 108 14.40 -5.16 -11.52
C ASP A 108 13.49 -4.85 -10.33
N PHE A 109 12.92 -3.64 -10.33
CA PHE A 109 12.12 -3.12 -9.22
C PHE A 109 10.86 -3.94 -8.93
N ARG A 110 10.31 -4.65 -9.92
CA ARG A 110 9.07 -5.42 -9.73
C ARG A 110 9.33 -6.87 -9.36
N ARG A 111 10.52 -7.40 -9.68
CA ARG A 111 10.89 -8.81 -9.42
C ARG A 111 11.81 -8.99 -8.21
N GLN A 112 12.64 -8.01 -7.90
CA GLN A 112 13.70 -8.14 -6.90
C GLN A 112 13.49 -7.28 -5.66
N VAL A 113 12.41 -6.50 -5.60
CA VAL A 113 12.11 -5.60 -4.49
C VAL A 113 10.76 -5.97 -3.88
N VAL A 114 10.74 -6.21 -2.57
CA VAL A 114 9.52 -6.26 -1.78
C VAL A 114 9.13 -4.82 -1.43
N ILE A 115 7.93 -4.41 -1.83
CA ILE A 115 7.43 -3.05 -1.57
C ILE A 115 6.35 -3.12 -0.50
N ILE A 116 6.57 -2.43 0.62
CA ILE A 116 5.61 -2.28 1.71
C ILE A 116 5.41 -0.80 2.05
N ASN A 117 4.31 -0.49 2.72
CA ASN A 117 4.06 0.84 3.27
C ASN A 117 4.09 0.78 4.80
N LYS A 118 4.48 1.88 5.45
CA LYS A 118 4.41 2.03 6.92
C LYS A 118 2.98 1.93 7.43
N THR A 119 2.01 2.35 6.61
CA THR A 119 0.57 2.15 6.87
C THR A 119 -0.16 1.74 5.58
N PRO A 120 -1.18 0.86 5.66
CA PRO A 120 -2.05 0.54 4.53
C PRO A 120 -3.15 1.60 4.31
N VAL A 121 -3.28 2.59 5.19
CA VAL A 121 -4.36 3.59 5.10
C VAL A 121 -4.07 4.59 3.98
N HIS A 122 -4.99 4.70 3.04
CA HIS A 122 -4.86 5.59 1.90
C HIS A 122 -5.07 7.07 2.28
N THR A 123 -4.20 7.94 1.77
CA THR A 123 -4.43 9.38 1.58
C THR A 123 -3.61 9.86 0.37
N PRO A 124 -4.01 10.93 -0.36
CA PRO A 124 -3.21 11.47 -1.46
C PRO A 124 -1.78 11.84 -1.07
N LYS A 125 -1.58 12.37 0.14
CA LYS A 125 -0.28 12.81 0.68
C LYS A 125 -0.10 12.33 2.11
N THR A 126 1.12 11.92 2.48
CA THR A 126 1.45 11.42 3.83
C THR A 126 1.04 12.39 4.96
N VAL A 127 1.22 13.70 4.74
CA VAL A 127 0.85 14.76 5.69
C VAL A 127 -0.64 14.74 6.07
N GLN A 128 -1.51 14.26 5.17
CA GLN A 128 -2.96 14.22 5.38
C GLN A 128 -3.39 13.11 6.34
N LEU A 129 -2.56 12.08 6.57
CA LEU A 129 -2.87 11.02 7.55
C LEU A 129 -3.14 11.59 8.95
N ARG A 130 -2.44 12.67 9.33
CA ARG A 130 -2.60 13.34 10.62
C ARG A 130 -3.89 14.16 10.74
N LYS A 131 -4.56 14.40 9.61
CA LYS A 131 -5.80 15.18 9.51
C LYS A 131 -7.04 14.32 9.35
N LEU A 132 -6.90 12.99 9.27
CA LEU A 132 -8.05 12.10 9.25
C LEU A 132 -8.76 12.19 10.61
N ASP A 133 -9.98 12.76 10.60
CA ASP A 133 -10.87 12.67 11.76
C ASP A 133 -11.46 11.26 11.81
N LEU A 134 -11.15 10.53 12.88
CA LEU A 134 -11.58 9.15 13.07
C LEU A 134 -12.88 9.02 13.86
N ARG A 135 -13.48 10.14 14.29
CA ARG A 135 -14.78 10.13 15.00
C ARG A 135 -15.88 9.53 14.11
N ASP A 136 -15.89 9.88 12.83
CA ASP A 136 -16.84 9.34 11.86
C ASP A 136 -16.48 7.92 11.36
N ALA A 137 -15.27 7.42 11.67
CA ALA A 137 -14.82 6.09 11.28
C ALA A 137 -15.29 4.95 12.22
N GLY A 138 -16.08 5.29 13.26
CA GLY A 138 -16.55 4.33 14.27
C GLY A 138 -15.54 4.04 15.39
N LEU A 139 -14.52 4.89 15.56
CA LEU A 139 -13.47 4.74 16.56
C LEU A 139 -13.62 5.63 17.80
N LEU A 140 -14.56 6.59 17.80
CA LEU A 140 -14.89 7.46 18.94
C LEU A 140 -16.39 7.73 19.03
#